data_AF-A0A2N1USG2-F1
#
_entry.id   AF-A0A2N1USG2-F1
#
_cell.length_a   1.000
_cell.length_b   1.000
_cell.length_c   1.000
_cell.angle_alpha   90.00
_cell.angle_beta   90.00
_cell.angle_gamma   90.00
#
_symmetry.space_group_name_H-M   'P 1'
#
loop_
_entity.id
_entity.type
_entity.pdbx_description
1 polymer ?
#
loop_
_entity_poly.entity_id
_entity_poly.type
_entity_poly.pdbx_seq_one_letter_code
_entity_poly.pdbx_strand_id
1 'polypeptide(L)'
;GQVNPRDPSVALAELIGSAKRSVDIAAFELDNHTIRDAILKAHADGRKVRVVTDSDYAHEPDLQALITAGIEVIEDKRSGLMHNKFVVIDHGTPEAAVWTGSMNMTDNCVTKNNNNSLLIRSPELAANFHMEFEEMFVAKAFGITSPNAVPHPRVTVGKTLIETHFAAEGRVAGKVAEALNRAEQSIHFMAFSFTHDAIGQVVAQKLTDPERPVTVRGVFEKTGSGTQYSEYGKLKALGADVRTDGNPKILHHKVFVIDGKTVITGSFNFSDSADQKNDENLLIIEDPELAKQYLAEFNRVYQNSVSASDQPDDTRRP
;
A
#
# COMPACT_ATOMS: atom_id res chain seq x y z
N GLY A 1 -4.11 -19.38 24.52
CA GLY A 1 -4.75 -18.23 23.84
C GLY A 1 -4.91 -18.62 22.40
N GLN A 2 -6.13 -18.55 21.85
CA GLN A 2 -6.35 -18.89 20.44
C GLN A 2 -5.73 -17.80 19.57
N VAL A 3 -4.73 -18.17 18.77
CA VAL A 3 -4.15 -17.34 17.72
C VAL A 3 -5.28 -17.00 16.73
N ASN A 4 -5.50 -15.71 16.47
CA ASN A 4 -6.44 -15.28 15.45
C ASN A 4 -5.85 -15.64 14.07
N PRO A 5 -6.46 -16.53 13.28
CA PRO A 5 -5.94 -16.94 11.97
C PRO A 5 -5.98 -15.81 10.91
N ARG A 6 -6.43 -14.61 11.29
CA ARG A 6 -6.42 -13.39 10.47
C ARG A 6 -5.50 -12.29 11.00
N ASP A 7 -4.67 -12.56 12.00
CA ASP A 7 -3.68 -11.58 12.46
C ASP A 7 -2.57 -11.43 11.41
N PRO A 8 -2.46 -10.27 10.73
CA PRO A 8 -1.47 -10.08 9.68
C PRO A 8 -0.03 -10.12 10.21
N SER A 9 0.21 -9.80 11.48
CA SER A 9 1.56 -9.90 12.07
C SER A 9 2.01 -11.35 12.22
N VAL A 10 1.10 -12.24 12.63
CA VAL A 10 1.36 -13.69 12.72
C VAL A 10 1.58 -14.27 11.34
N ALA A 11 0.72 -13.93 10.36
CA ALA A 11 0.86 -14.43 8.99
C ALA A 11 2.18 -13.98 8.34
N LEU A 12 2.60 -12.73 8.56
CA LEU A 12 3.89 -12.22 8.08
C LEU A 12 5.07 -12.89 8.82
N ALA A 13 4.97 -13.07 10.14
CA ALA A 13 5.98 -13.78 10.91
C ALA A 13 6.15 -15.24 10.45
N GLU A 14 5.07 -15.96 10.16
CA GLU A 14 5.09 -17.31 9.59
C GLU A 14 5.73 -17.33 8.21
N LEU A 15 5.43 -16.35 7.36
CA LEU A 15 6.05 -16.20 6.05
C LEU A 15 7.57 -16.00 6.17
N ILE A 16 8.01 -15.08 7.03
CA ILE A 16 9.45 -14.84 7.31
C ILE A 16 10.10 -16.12 7.86
N GLY A 17 9.44 -16.82 8.77
CA GLY A 17 9.91 -18.08 9.33
C GLY A 17 10.00 -19.22 8.31
N SER A 18 9.25 -19.15 7.21
CA SER A 18 9.28 -20.15 6.14
C SER A 18 10.47 -20.00 5.18
N ALA A 19 11.18 -18.87 5.22
CA ALA A 19 12.32 -18.59 4.35
C ALA A 19 13.44 -19.61 4.55
N LYS A 20 13.99 -20.10 3.44
CA LYS A 20 15.08 -21.08 3.42
C LYS A 20 16.45 -20.44 3.16
N ARG A 21 16.48 -19.30 2.47
CA ARG A 21 17.70 -18.65 1.98
C ARG A 21 17.78 -17.19 2.39
N SER A 22 16.73 -16.42 2.12
CA SER A 22 16.82 -14.96 2.23
C SER A 22 15.49 -14.29 2.54
N VAL A 23 15.57 -13.16 3.25
CA VAL A 23 14.47 -12.27 3.57
C VAL A 23 14.94 -10.83 3.35
N ASP A 24 14.39 -10.16 2.33
CA ASP A 24 14.63 -8.74 2.07
C ASP A 24 13.40 -7.95 2.52
N ILE A 25 13.58 -6.91 3.33
CA ILE A 25 12.50 -6.19 4.01
C ILE A 25 12.61 -4.70 3.74
N ALA A 26 11.65 -4.12 3.03
CA ALA A 26 11.47 -2.68 2.97
C ALA A 26 10.31 -2.28 3.88
N ALA A 27 10.62 -1.63 5.00
CA ALA A 27 9.64 -1.23 6.00
C ALA A 27 9.79 0.25 6.31
N PHE A 28 8.83 1.06 5.87
CA PHE A 28 8.76 2.48 6.24
C PHE A 28 8.83 2.67 7.76
N GLU A 29 8.11 1.83 8.50
CA GLU A 29 8.04 1.84 9.97
C GLU A 29 7.84 0.41 10.46
N LEU A 30 8.56 0.04 11.52
CA LEU A 30 8.52 -1.27 12.17
C LEU A 30 8.59 -1.11 13.70
N ASP A 31 7.49 -1.41 14.38
CA ASP A 31 7.37 -1.44 15.85
C ASP A 31 6.69 -2.71 16.38
N ASN A 32 6.25 -3.61 15.49
CA ASN A 32 5.55 -4.81 15.90
C ASN A 32 6.53 -5.90 16.34
N HIS A 33 6.49 -6.24 17.63
CA HIS A 33 7.39 -7.22 18.24
C HIS A 33 7.30 -8.63 17.62
N THR A 34 6.11 -9.05 17.17
CA THR A 34 5.92 -10.39 16.54
C THR A 34 6.68 -10.47 15.23
N ILE A 35 6.61 -9.43 14.41
CA ILE A 35 7.36 -9.33 13.16
C ILE A 35 8.86 -9.20 13.45
N ARG A 36 9.27 -8.33 14.38
CA ARG A 36 10.68 -8.21 14.81
C ARG A 36 11.27 -9.57 15.21
N ASP A 37 10.59 -10.31 16.08
CA ASP A 37 11.09 -11.58 16.59
C ASP A 37 11.24 -12.64 15.49
N ALA A 38 10.34 -12.64 14.50
CA ALA A 38 10.45 -13.51 13.33
C ALA A 38 11.69 -13.17 12.48
N ILE A 39 11.98 -11.87 12.30
CA ILE A 39 13.16 -11.39 11.56
C ILE A 39 14.44 -11.80 12.28
N LEU A 40 14.53 -11.55 13.60
CA LEU A 40 15.66 -11.95 14.44
C LEU A 40 15.88 -13.45 14.40
N LYS A 41 14.80 -14.23 14.50
CA LYS A 41 14.88 -15.69 14.40
C LYS A 41 15.37 -16.14 13.03
N ALA A 42 14.89 -15.54 11.94
CA ALA A 42 15.36 -15.87 10.60
C ALA A 42 16.87 -15.63 10.45
N HIS A 43 17.35 -14.51 10.97
CA HIS A 43 18.78 -14.20 10.99
C HIS A 43 19.58 -15.20 11.84
N ALA A 44 19.11 -15.50 13.07
CA ALA A 44 19.77 -16.44 13.98
C ALA A 44 19.83 -17.88 13.42
N ASP A 45 18.84 -18.27 12.64
CA ASP A 45 18.82 -19.56 11.94
C ASP A 45 19.70 -19.57 10.66
N GLY A 46 20.47 -18.50 10.39
CA GLY A 46 21.48 -18.42 9.34
C GLY A 46 20.98 -17.96 7.98
N ARG A 47 19.75 -17.47 7.87
CA ARG A 47 19.20 -16.93 6.61
C ARG A 47 19.75 -15.53 6.36
N LYS A 48 19.94 -15.16 5.08
CA LYS A 48 20.36 -13.79 4.72
C LYS A 48 19.19 -12.84 4.93
N VAL A 49 19.27 -12.00 5.95
CA VAL A 49 18.23 -11.00 6.27
C VAL A 49 18.79 -9.60 6.00
N ARG A 50 18.03 -8.78 5.30
CA ARG A 50 18.40 -7.39 4.95
C ARG A 50 17.21 -6.47 5.11
N VAL A 51 17.45 -5.25 5.57
CA VAL A 51 16.39 -4.27 5.84
C VAL A 51 16.70 -2.93 5.19
N VAL A 52 15.68 -2.30 4.63
CA VAL A 52 15.66 -0.89 4.26
C VAL A 52 14.56 -0.20 5.07
N THR A 53 14.86 0.96 5.66
CA THR A 53 13.92 1.77 6.45
C THR A 53 13.96 3.24 6.02
N ASP A 54 12.94 4.00 6.40
CA ASP A 54 13.02 5.45 6.42
C ASP A 54 13.79 5.94 7.66
N SER A 55 14.60 7.00 7.52
CA SER A 55 15.39 7.54 8.64
C SER A 55 14.54 8.14 9.76
N ASP A 56 13.30 8.56 9.48
CA ASP A 56 12.38 9.07 10.50
C ASP A 56 12.08 8.02 11.59
N TYR A 57 12.14 6.73 11.24
CA TYR A 57 11.86 5.60 12.16
C TYR A 57 13.10 4.79 12.50
N ALA A 58 14.28 5.21 12.06
CA ALA A 58 15.51 4.46 12.29
C ALA A 58 15.83 4.28 13.79
N HIS A 59 15.31 5.16 14.64
CA HIS A 59 15.56 5.17 16.08
C HIS A 59 14.62 4.25 16.89
N GLU A 60 13.62 3.63 16.25
CA GLU A 60 12.64 2.79 16.95
C GLU A 60 13.29 1.56 17.59
N PRO A 61 12.90 1.18 18.84
CA PRO A 61 13.55 0.10 19.57
C PRO A 61 13.58 -1.24 18.82
N ASP A 62 12.51 -1.57 18.11
CA ASP A 62 12.40 -2.82 17.35
C ASP A 62 13.39 -2.88 16.20
N LEU A 63 13.58 -1.78 15.47
CA LEU A 63 14.58 -1.70 14.43
C LEU A 63 16.01 -1.70 15.01
N GLN A 64 16.24 -0.99 16.11
CA GLN A 64 17.54 -0.99 16.81
C GLN A 64 17.93 -2.38 17.33
N ALA A 65 16.96 -3.21 17.71
CA ALA A 65 17.21 -4.61 18.05
C ALA A 65 17.74 -5.41 16.85
N LEU A 66 17.26 -5.16 15.62
CA LEU A 66 17.77 -5.80 14.41
C LEU A 66 19.23 -5.41 14.14
N ILE A 67 19.53 -4.11 14.25
CA ILE A 67 20.90 -3.58 14.08
C ILE A 67 21.84 -4.19 15.12
N THR A 68 21.40 -4.24 16.38
CA THR A 68 22.19 -4.83 17.49
C THR A 68 22.47 -6.32 17.25
N ALA A 69 21.55 -7.03 16.60
CA ALA A 69 21.73 -8.43 16.24
C ALA A 69 22.67 -8.65 15.03
N GLY A 70 23.15 -7.57 14.39
CA GLY A 70 24.06 -7.64 13.24
C GLY A 70 23.35 -7.74 11.88
N ILE A 71 22.04 -7.48 11.82
CA ILE A 71 21.32 -7.37 10.55
C ILE A 71 21.69 -6.04 9.90
N GLU A 72 22.05 -6.07 8.63
CA GLU A 72 22.36 -4.86 7.87
C GLU A 72 21.06 -4.10 7.55
N VAL A 73 21.02 -2.83 7.98
CA VAL A 73 19.90 -1.91 7.79
C VAL A 73 20.40 -0.70 7.02
N ILE A 74 19.71 -0.36 5.93
CA ILE A 74 19.95 0.85 5.14
C ILE A 74 18.83 1.85 5.39
N GLU A 75 19.17 3.10 5.63
CA GLU A 75 18.22 4.18 5.87
C GLU A 75 18.14 5.10 4.64
N ASP A 76 16.93 5.45 4.22
CA ASP A 76 16.73 6.62 3.37
C ASP A 76 16.78 7.90 4.21
N LYS A 77 17.75 8.75 3.90
CA LYS A 77 18.04 10.01 4.61
C LYS A 77 17.63 11.24 3.80
N ARG A 78 16.97 11.04 2.65
CA ARG A 78 16.43 12.14 1.86
C ARG A 78 15.27 12.78 2.62
N SER A 79 14.77 13.90 2.07
CA SER A 79 13.52 14.48 2.54
C SER A 79 12.27 13.76 2.00
N GLY A 80 12.45 12.88 1.00
CA GLY A 80 11.40 12.02 0.47
C GLY A 80 11.37 10.73 1.26
N LEU A 81 10.19 10.11 1.36
CA LEU A 81 10.03 8.95 2.23
C LEU A 81 10.42 7.66 1.50
N MET A 82 11.13 6.75 2.16
CA MET A 82 11.15 5.33 1.77
C MET A 82 9.85 4.71 2.25
N HIS A 83 8.79 4.89 1.48
CA HIS A 83 7.44 4.60 1.91
C HIS A 83 6.99 3.21 1.43
N ASN A 84 7.91 2.27 1.23
CA ASN A 84 7.61 0.87 0.94
C ASN A 84 7.26 0.05 2.19
N LYS A 85 6.45 -1.00 1.98
CA LYS A 85 5.99 -1.97 2.99
C LYS A 85 5.93 -3.35 2.37
N PHE A 86 7.09 -3.90 2.03
CA PHE A 86 7.16 -5.21 1.42
C PHE A 86 8.23 -6.11 2.02
N VAL A 87 8.02 -7.42 1.87
CA VAL A 87 8.99 -8.46 2.20
C VAL A 87 9.13 -9.38 1.01
N VAL A 88 10.36 -9.66 0.59
CA VAL A 88 10.69 -10.66 -0.43
C VAL A 88 11.32 -11.86 0.23
N ILE A 89 10.74 -13.04 -0.01
CA ILE A 89 11.22 -14.32 0.49
C ILE A 89 11.93 -15.06 -0.64
N ASP A 90 13.12 -15.60 -0.34
CA ASP A 90 13.84 -16.56 -1.17
C ASP A 90 13.93 -16.17 -2.65
N HIS A 91 14.19 -14.89 -2.95
CA HIS A 91 14.28 -14.36 -4.30
C HIS A 91 15.17 -15.25 -5.21
N GLY A 92 14.78 -15.37 -6.48
CA GLY A 92 15.46 -16.24 -7.45
C GLY A 92 15.26 -17.74 -7.23
N THR A 93 14.30 -18.16 -6.40
CA THR A 93 13.85 -19.56 -6.27
C THR A 93 12.42 -19.76 -6.77
N PRO A 94 12.01 -20.99 -7.10
CA PRO A 94 10.60 -21.33 -7.37
C PRO A 94 9.64 -21.03 -6.20
N GLU A 95 10.15 -21.05 -4.97
CA GLU A 95 9.37 -20.78 -3.76
C GLU A 95 9.24 -19.30 -3.41
N ALA A 96 9.85 -18.41 -4.22
CA ALA A 96 9.90 -16.99 -3.92
C ALA A 96 8.50 -16.36 -3.81
N ALA A 97 8.37 -15.44 -2.85
CA ALA A 97 7.11 -14.80 -2.52
C ALA A 97 7.32 -13.34 -2.14
N VAL A 98 6.25 -12.56 -2.32
CA VAL A 98 6.18 -11.15 -1.91
C VAL A 98 5.03 -10.96 -0.95
N TRP A 99 5.31 -10.30 0.18
CA TRP A 99 4.29 -9.63 0.99
C TRP A 99 4.32 -8.14 0.64
N THR A 100 3.19 -7.52 0.33
CA THR A 100 3.10 -6.05 0.14
C THR A 100 1.70 -5.54 0.47
N GLY A 101 1.52 -4.23 0.56
CA GLY A 101 0.22 -3.59 0.73
C GLY A 101 0.36 -2.21 1.34
N SER A 102 -0.69 -1.77 2.03
CA SER A 102 -0.70 -0.46 2.68
C SER A 102 -0.31 -0.49 4.15
N MET A 103 -0.04 -1.67 4.72
CA MET A 103 0.20 -1.88 6.16
C MET A 103 1.66 -1.62 6.55
N ASN A 104 1.93 -0.64 7.42
CA ASN A 104 3.24 -0.55 8.10
C ASN A 104 3.40 -1.77 9.02
N MET A 105 4.64 -2.16 9.35
CA MET A 105 4.90 -3.30 10.22
C MET A 105 4.74 -2.91 11.70
N THR A 106 3.60 -2.32 12.03
CA THR A 106 3.33 -1.72 13.34
C THR A 106 2.10 -2.27 14.04
N ASP A 107 2.11 -2.23 15.37
CA ASP A 107 0.98 -2.64 16.23
C ASP A 107 -0.30 -1.87 15.89
N ASN A 108 -0.19 -0.58 15.58
CA ASN A 108 -1.35 0.21 15.17
C ASN A 108 -1.90 -0.27 13.82
N CYS A 109 -1.05 -0.58 12.84
CA CYS A 109 -1.51 -1.11 11.57
C CYS A 109 -2.13 -2.51 11.71
N VAL A 110 -1.56 -3.35 12.58
CA VAL A 110 -2.05 -4.72 12.81
C VAL A 110 -3.40 -4.72 13.55
N THR A 111 -3.61 -3.82 14.52
CA THR A 111 -4.73 -3.93 15.47
C THR A 111 -5.80 -2.85 15.36
N LYS A 112 -5.50 -1.69 14.76
CA LYS A 112 -6.30 -0.47 14.89
C LYS A 112 -6.70 0.16 13.55
N ASN A 113 -5.77 0.20 12.59
CA ASN A 113 -6.00 0.89 11.32
C ASN A 113 -6.76 -0.01 10.33
N ASN A 114 -7.50 0.58 9.40
CA ASN A 114 -7.99 -0.17 8.23
C ASN A 114 -6.95 -0.09 7.13
N ASN A 115 -6.29 -1.20 6.84
CA ASN A 115 -5.26 -1.33 5.82
C ASN A 115 -5.35 -2.72 5.21
N ASN A 116 -4.51 -2.99 4.22
CA ASN A 116 -4.46 -4.30 3.56
C ASN A 116 -3.03 -4.79 3.40
N SER A 117 -2.91 -6.10 3.25
CA SER A 117 -1.70 -6.79 2.81
C SER A 117 -2.06 -7.93 1.88
N LEU A 118 -1.14 -8.26 0.98
CA LEU A 118 -1.23 -9.33 0.00
C LEU A 118 0.02 -10.19 0.12
N LEU A 119 -0.18 -11.51 0.21
CA LEU A 119 0.88 -12.50 0.01
C LEU A 119 0.73 -13.11 -1.38
N ILE A 120 1.73 -12.90 -2.24
CA ILE A 120 1.74 -13.40 -3.61
C ILE A 120 2.95 -14.30 -3.81
N ARG A 121 2.71 -15.57 -4.17
CA ARG A 121 3.77 -16.53 -4.51
C ARG A 121 4.02 -16.49 -6.00
N SER A 122 5.12 -15.87 -6.40
CA SER A 122 5.52 -15.75 -7.80
C SER A 122 7.01 -15.36 -7.87
N PRO A 123 7.86 -16.21 -8.47
CA PRO A 123 9.27 -15.88 -8.68
C PRO A 123 9.48 -14.62 -9.52
N GLU A 124 8.63 -14.40 -10.53
CA GLU A 124 8.71 -13.22 -11.41
C GLU A 124 8.33 -11.95 -10.66
N LEU A 125 7.28 -11.98 -9.84
CA LEU A 125 6.90 -10.84 -9.02
C LEU A 125 7.95 -10.56 -7.93
N ALA A 126 8.47 -11.61 -7.29
CA ALA A 126 9.55 -11.49 -6.32
C ALA A 126 10.81 -10.87 -6.94
N ALA A 127 11.10 -11.16 -8.22
CA ALA A 127 12.21 -10.53 -8.92
C ALA A 127 12.01 -9.03 -9.12
N ASN A 128 10.79 -8.54 -9.35
CA ASN A 128 10.50 -7.10 -9.42
C ASN A 128 10.80 -6.40 -8.09
N PHE A 129 10.23 -6.91 -6.99
CA PHE A 129 10.43 -6.30 -5.66
C PHE A 129 11.86 -6.47 -5.15
N HIS A 130 12.55 -7.54 -5.54
CA HIS A 130 13.97 -7.69 -5.24
C HIS A 130 14.82 -6.68 -6.02
N MET A 131 14.51 -6.39 -7.30
CA MET A 131 15.22 -5.35 -8.06
C MET A 131 15.09 -3.99 -7.35
N GLU A 132 13.86 -3.60 -7.00
CA GLU A 132 13.60 -2.39 -6.22
C GLU A 132 14.38 -2.38 -4.89
N PHE A 133 14.40 -3.51 -4.19
CA PHE A 133 15.17 -3.65 -2.96
C PHE A 133 16.68 -3.47 -3.19
N GLU A 134 17.25 -4.00 -4.27
CA GLU A 134 18.67 -3.83 -4.59
C GLU A 134 19.02 -2.37 -4.92
N GLU A 135 18.12 -1.63 -5.56
CA GLU A 135 18.30 -0.20 -5.81
C GLU A 135 18.44 0.58 -4.50
N MET A 136 17.54 0.35 -3.56
CA MET A 136 17.58 0.97 -2.24
C MET A 136 18.76 0.48 -1.39
N PHE A 137 18.98 -0.84 -1.33
CA PHE A 137 19.92 -1.44 -0.39
C PHE A 137 21.38 -1.36 -0.87
N VAL A 138 21.64 -1.72 -2.14
CA VAL A 138 22.99 -1.78 -2.70
C VAL A 138 23.37 -0.46 -3.34
N ALA A 139 22.51 0.07 -4.23
CA ALA A 139 22.82 1.30 -4.95
C ALA A 139 22.56 2.57 -4.10
N LYS A 140 21.77 2.45 -3.02
CA LYS A 140 21.32 3.58 -2.19
C LYS A 140 20.59 4.63 -3.02
N ALA A 141 19.90 4.17 -4.05
CA ALA A 141 19.03 4.94 -4.91
C ALA A 141 17.60 4.81 -4.38
N PHE A 142 16.92 5.94 -4.27
CA PHE A 142 15.58 6.03 -3.71
C PHE A 142 14.73 7.04 -4.47
N GLY A 143 13.44 6.76 -4.61
CA GLY A 143 12.48 7.60 -5.34
C GLY A 143 13.03 8.08 -6.69
N ILE A 144 13.02 9.39 -6.97
CA ILE A 144 13.45 9.92 -8.29
C ILE A 144 14.89 9.57 -8.72
N THR A 145 15.73 9.08 -7.81
CA THR A 145 17.10 8.65 -8.14
C THR A 145 17.19 7.17 -8.54
N SER A 146 16.16 6.38 -8.25
CA SER A 146 16.03 4.98 -8.61
C SER A 146 15.87 4.82 -10.13
N PRO A 147 16.52 3.83 -10.77
CA PRO A 147 16.22 3.48 -12.14
C PRO A 147 14.84 2.85 -12.24
N ASN A 148 14.08 3.12 -13.30
CA ASN A 148 12.78 2.46 -13.52
C ASN A 148 12.98 1.03 -14.08
N ALA A 149 13.50 0.13 -13.26
CA ALA A 149 13.84 -1.23 -13.64
C ALA A 149 12.85 -2.26 -13.05
N VAL A 150 11.83 -2.60 -13.83
CA VAL A 150 10.87 -3.66 -13.49
C VAL A 150 11.07 -4.83 -14.47
N PRO A 151 11.77 -5.93 -14.10
CA PRO A 151 12.09 -7.01 -15.03
C PRO A 151 10.87 -7.71 -15.64
N HIS A 152 9.80 -7.86 -14.85
CA HIS A 152 8.55 -8.51 -15.24
C HIS A 152 7.37 -7.57 -14.97
N PRO A 153 7.19 -6.49 -15.73
CA PRO A 153 6.20 -5.45 -15.42
C PRO A 153 4.76 -5.95 -15.46
N ARG A 154 4.52 -7.11 -16.11
CA ARG A 154 3.26 -7.84 -16.12
C ARG A 154 3.51 -9.32 -15.88
N VAL A 155 2.89 -9.88 -14.85
CA VAL A 155 3.02 -11.28 -14.44
C VAL A 155 1.63 -11.91 -14.39
N THR A 156 1.53 -13.17 -14.77
CA THR A 156 0.28 -13.95 -14.61
C THR A 156 0.49 -15.03 -13.55
N VAL A 157 -0.24 -14.93 -12.44
CA VAL A 157 -0.24 -15.94 -11.37
C VAL A 157 -1.56 -16.72 -11.45
N GLY A 158 -1.50 -17.94 -11.98
CA GLY A 158 -2.71 -18.71 -12.30
C GLY A 158 -3.54 -18.01 -13.38
N LYS A 159 -4.70 -17.45 -13.01
CA LYS A 159 -5.57 -16.66 -13.90
C LYS A 159 -5.49 -15.14 -13.67
N THR A 160 -4.69 -14.73 -12.70
CA THR A 160 -4.65 -13.36 -12.20
C THR A 160 -3.52 -12.61 -12.87
N LEU A 161 -3.85 -11.57 -13.62
CA LEU A 161 -2.87 -10.66 -14.21
C LEU A 161 -2.50 -9.58 -13.19
N ILE A 162 -1.21 -9.36 -13.01
CA ILE A 162 -0.65 -8.39 -12.06
C ILE A 162 0.32 -7.49 -12.82
N GLU A 163 0.13 -6.18 -12.73
CA GLU A 163 1.10 -5.17 -13.17
C GLU A 163 1.79 -4.58 -11.95
N THR A 164 3.11 -4.34 -12.05
CA THR A 164 3.93 -3.79 -10.96
C THR A 164 4.54 -2.45 -11.37
N HIS A 165 4.43 -1.48 -10.47
CA HIS A 165 4.98 -0.14 -10.64
C HIS A 165 5.63 0.34 -9.35
N PHE A 166 6.75 1.05 -9.50
CA PHE A 166 7.45 1.74 -8.43
C PHE A 166 7.48 3.25 -8.73
N ALA A 167 7.33 4.06 -7.68
CA ALA A 167 7.40 5.51 -7.70
C ALA A 167 8.70 5.94 -7.00
N ALA A 168 9.35 7.03 -7.42
CA ALA A 168 8.86 8.11 -8.27
C ALA A 168 9.26 7.99 -9.77
N GLU A 169 10.02 6.97 -10.12
CA GLU A 169 10.62 6.75 -11.45
C GLU A 169 9.63 6.17 -12.49
N GLY A 170 8.46 5.71 -12.04
CA GLY A 170 7.45 5.02 -12.86
C GLY A 170 6.32 5.84 -13.50
N ARG A 171 6.16 7.14 -13.16
CA ARG A 171 4.92 7.90 -13.44
C ARG A 171 3.67 7.14 -12.98
N VAL A 172 3.68 6.70 -11.72
CA VAL A 172 2.70 5.75 -11.16
C VAL A 172 1.29 6.32 -11.19
N ALA A 173 1.11 7.62 -10.93
CA ALA A 173 -0.19 8.27 -11.04
C ALA A 173 -0.78 8.16 -12.45
N GLY A 174 0.05 8.22 -13.49
CA GLY A 174 -0.35 7.99 -14.87
C GLY A 174 -0.89 6.57 -15.10
N LYS A 175 -0.29 5.56 -14.47
CA LYS A 175 -0.75 4.17 -14.54
C LYS A 175 -2.08 3.95 -13.81
N VAL A 176 -2.26 4.61 -12.67
CA VAL A 176 -3.55 4.63 -11.96
C VAL A 176 -4.63 5.29 -12.82
N ALA A 177 -4.33 6.44 -13.43
CA ALA A 177 -5.24 7.15 -14.33
C ALA A 177 -5.60 6.30 -15.57
N GLU A 178 -4.63 5.64 -16.21
CA GLU A 178 -4.85 4.72 -17.33
C GLU A 178 -5.79 3.56 -16.94
N ALA A 179 -5.66 3.01 -15.73
CA ALA A 179 -6.53 1.96 -15.24
C ALA A 179 -7.95 2.45 -14.95
N LEU A 180 -8.09 3.57 -14.25
CA LEU A 180 -9.40 4.19 -13.94
C LEU A 180 -10.16 4.59 -15.20
N ASN A 181 -9.46 5.05 -16.24
CA ASN A 181 -10.09 5.43 -17.50
C ASN A 181 -10.80 4.25 -18.20
N ARG A 182 -10.37 3.01 -17.91
CA ARG A 182 -11.00 1.78 -18.42
C ARG A 182 -12.30 1.41 -17.70
N ALA A 183 -12.67 2.09 -16.61
CA ALA A 183 -13.90 1.80 -15.87
C ALA A 183 -15.14 1.98 -16.76
N GLU A 184 -16.06 1.03 -16.70
CA GLU A 184 -17.30 1.08 -17.48
C GLU A 184 -18.57 1.11 -16.62
N GLN A 185 -18.49 0.65 -15.37
CA GLN A 185 -19.66 0.46 -14.51
C GLN A 185 -19.49 1.14 -13.15
N SER A 186 -18.35 0.91 -12.48
CA SER A 186 -18.12 1.45 -11.14
C SER A 186 -16.66 1.68 -10.79
N ILE A 187 -16.43 2.70 -9.97
CA ILE A 187 -15.18 2.95 -9.26
C ILE A 187 -15.51 3.03 -7.78
N HIS A 188 -14.95 2.10 -7.00
CA HIS A 188 -14.99 2.12 -5.55
C HIS A 188 -13.60 2.44 -5.01
N PHE A 189 -13.48 3.27 -3.97
CA PHE A 189 -12.16 3.54 -3.39
C PHE A 189 -12.15 3.74 -1.89
N MET A 190 -11.00 3.44 -1.28
CA MET A 190 -10.67 3.74 0.11
C MET A 190 -9.30 4.40 0.12
N ALA A 191 -9.23 5.65 0.55
CA ALA A 191 -8.04 6.47 0.40
C ALA A 191 -7.64 7.17 1.70
N PHE A 192 -6.43 6.85 2.18
CA PHE A 192 -5.76 7.59 3.24
C PHE A 192 -5.47 9.03 2.83
N SER A 193 -4.90 9.22 1.64
CA SER A 193 -4.68 10.52 1.03
C SER A 193 -5.05 10.47 -0.44
N PHE A 194 -5.90 11.39 -0.86
CA PHE A 194 -6.27 11.56 -2.26
C PHE A 194 -6.37 13.04 -2.60
N THR A 195 -5.25 13.54 -3.12
CA THR A 195 -5.00 14.95 -3.47
C THR A 195 -4.40 15.11 -4.87
N HIS A 196 -4.12 14.01 -5.58
CA HIS A 196 -3.51 14.05 -6.90
C HIS A 196 -4.54 14.44 -7.95
N ASP A 197 -4.38 15.63 -8.53
CA ASP A 197 -5.36 16.24 -9.43
C ASP A 197 -5.64 15.37 -10.67
N ALA A 198 -4.61 14.79 -11.31
CA ALA A 198 -4.82 13.98 -12.51
C ALA A 198 -5.66 12.71 -12.24
N ILE A 199 -5.46 12.04 -11.10
CA ILE A 199 -6.25 10.87 -10.71
C ILE A 199 -7.70 11.33 -10.41
N GLY A 200 -7.86 12.42 -9.65
CA GLY A 200 -9.17 13.01 -9.35
C GLY A 200 -9.94 13.42 -10.60
N GLN A 201 -9.25 14.01 -11.58
CA GLN A 201 -9.81 14.42 -12.87
C GLN A 201 -10.36 13.23 -13.66
N VAL A 202 -9.64 12.10 -13.72
CA VAL A 202 -10.15 10.90 -14.39
C VAL A 202 -11.41 10.38 -13.69
N VAL A 203 -11.41 10.30 -12.35
CA VAL A 203 -12.60 9.88 -11.60
C VAL A 203 -13.80 10.81 -11.86
N ALA A 204 -13.57 12.12 -11.85
CA ALA A 204 -14.58 13.13 -12.16
C ALA A 204 -15.12 13.00 -13.59
N GLN A 205 -14.25 12.77 -14.58
CA GLN A 205 -14.65 12.55 -15.97
C GLN A 205 -15.50 11.29 -16.11
N LYS A 206 -15.10 10.18 -15.48
CA LYS A 206 -15.88 8.93 -15.50
C LYS A 206 -17.25 9.09 -14.83
N LEU A 207 -17.33 9.85 -13.74
CA LEU A 207 -18.58 10.14 -13.05
C LEU A 207 -19.53 11.00 -13.90
N THR A 208 -19.00 11.99 -14.60
CA THR A 208 -19.79 13.03 -15.29
C THR A 208 -19.91 12.82 -16.80
N ASP A 209 -19.44 11.67 -17.31
CA ASP A 209 -19.58 11.27 -18.70
C ASP A 209 -21.07 11.28 -19.10
N PRO A 210 -21.50 12.13 -20.07
CA PRO A 210 -22.89 12.28 -20.43
C PRO A 210 -23.44 11.08 -21.22
N GLU A 211 -22.58 10.27 -21.82
CA GLU A 211 -22.97 9.10 -22.61
C GLU A 211 -22.96 7.84 -21.74
N ARG A 212 -21.97 7.70 -20.87
CA ARG A 212 -21.78 6.50 -20.06
C ARG A 212 -21.22 6.83 -18.66
N PRO A 213 -22.04 7.40 -17.77
CA PRO A 213 -21.60 7.75 -16.42
C PRO A 213 -21.28 6.48 -15.62
N VAL A 214 -20.17 6.53 -14.90
CA VAL A 214 -19.70 5.45 -14.00
C VAL A 214 -20.14 5.76 -12.58
N THR A 215 -20.59 4.72 -11.86
CA THR A 215 -20.92 4.86 -10.43
C THR A 215 -19.65 5.08 -9.62
N VAL A 216 -19.51 6.21 -8.95
CA VAL A 216 -18.35 6.49 -8.07
C VAL A 216 -18.78 6.50 -6.61
N ARG A 217 -18.17 5.61 -5.81
CA ARG A 217 -18.36 5.54 -4.36
C ARG A 217 -17.01 5.51 -3.65
N GLY A 218 -16.84 6.26 -2.57
CA GLY A 218 -15.53 6.40 -1.97
C GLY A 218 -15.55 6.67 -0.46
N VAL A 219 -14.49 6.26 0.23
CA VAL A 219 -14.23 6.65 1.61
C VAL A 219 -12.85 7.27 1.70
N PHE A 220 -12.79 8.50 2.23
CA PHE A 220 -11.56 9.23 2.51
C PHE A 220 -11.22 9.13 4.00
N GLU A 221 -9.94 9.16 4.34
CA GLU A 221 -9.54 9.38 5.74
C GLU A 221 -10.01 10.75 6.21
N LYS A 222 -10.62 10.77 7.40
CA LYS A 222 -11.33 11.92 7.95
C LYS A 222 -10.47 13.19 8.02
N THR A 223 -9.26 13.08 8.54
CA THR A 223 -8.38 14.24 8.79
C THR A 223 -7.91 14.88 7.49
N GLY A 224 -7.33 14.09 6.59
CA GLY A 224 -6.82 14.58 5.31
C GLY A 224 -7.92 15.13 4.40
N SER A 225 -9.12 14.56 4.48
CA SER A 225 -10.25 14.93 3.62
C SER A 225 -10.74 16.37 3.79
N GLY A 226 -10.49 17.00 4.94
CA GLY A 226 -10.93 18.37 5.25
C GLY A 226 -10.06 19.47 4.64
N THR A 227 -8.94 19.12 3.98
CA THR A 227 -8.04 20.10 3.36
C THR A 227 -8.55 20.55 1.99
N GLN A 228 -8.19 21.76 1.56
CA GLN A 228 -8.55 22.27 0.22
C GLN A 228 -7.91 21.49 -0.95
N TYR A 229 -6.83 20.76 -0.67
CA TYR A 229 -6.12 19.93 -1.65
C TYR A 229 -6.78 18.56 -1.86
N SER A 230 -7.68 18.18 -0.96
CA SER A 230 -8.38 16.90 -1.04
C SER A 230 -9.35 16.86 -2.22
N GLU A 231 -9.37 15.72 -2.92
CA GLU A 231 -10.37 15.42 -3.95
C GLU A 231 -11.77 15.20 -3.38
N TYR A 232 -11.91 15.06 -2.06
CA TYR A 232 -13.19 14.82 -1.40
C TYR A 232 -14.24 15.88 -1.74
N GLY A 233 -13.91 17.17 -1.54
CA GLY A 233 -14.85 18.26 -1.80
C GLY A 233 -15.23 18.37 -3.28
N LYS A 234 -14.25 18.21 -4.18
CA LYS A 234 -14.42 18.29 -5.63
C LYS A 234 -15.35 17.17 -6.13
N LEU A 235 -15.04 15.91 -5.80
CA LEU A 235 -15.84 14.76 -6.22
C LEU A 235 -17.26 14.80 -5.62
N LYS A 236 -17.38 15.21 -4.36
CA LYS A 236 -18.70 15.36 -3.72
C LYS A 236 -19.54 16.42 -4.41
N ALA A 237 -18.96 17.56 -4.78
CA ALA A 237 -19.68 18.62 -5.50
C ALA A 237 -20.18 18.17 -6.88
N LEU A 238 -19.50 17.21 -7.50
CA LEU A 238 -19.90 16.57 -8.75
C LEU A 238 -20.94 15.44 -8.58
N GLY A 239 -21.37 15.16 -7.35
CA GLY A 239 -22.38 14.14 -7.06
C GLY A 239 -21.85 12.74 -6.79
N ALA A 240 -20.54 12.57 -6.57
CA ALA A 240 -19.99 11.29 -6.14
C ALA A 240 -20.52 10.92 -4.75
N ASP A 241 -20.78 9.63 -4.54
CA ASP A 241 -21.18 9.09 -3.24
C ASP A 241 -19.93 8.83 -2.38
N VAL A 242 -19.37 9.92 -1.86
CA VAL A 242 -18.13 9.91 -1.06
C VAL A 242 -18.39 10.28 0.39
N ARG A 243 -17.66 9.61 1.30
CA ARG A 243 -17.79 9.77 2.75
C ARG A 243 -16.43 9.91 3.43
N THR A 244 -16.43 10.40 4.66
CA THR A 244 -15.26 10.34 5.54
C THR A 244 -15.34 9.11 6.41
N ASP A 245 -14.22 8.41 6.61
CA ASP A 245 -14.20 7.20 7.42
C ASP A 245 -14.68 7.43 8.87
N GLY A 246 -15.15 6.36 9.52
CA GLY A 246 -15.59 6.37 10.91
C GLY A 246 -14.67 5.59 11.85
N ASN A 247 -13.48 5.18 11.39
CA ASN A 247 -12.52 4.52 12.27
C ASN A 247 -11.96 5.58 13.25
N PRO A 248 -12.02 5.36 14.58
CA PRO A 248 -11.43 6.28 15.55
C PRO A 248 -9.89 6.33 15.50
N LYS A 249 -9.27 5.53 14.62
CA LYS A 249 -7.83 5.48 14.36
C LYS A 249 -7.58 5.99 12.94
N ILE A 250 -7.14 5.14 12.01
CA ILE A 250 -6.76 5.60 10.67
C ILE A 250 -7.35 4.68 9.60
N LEU A 251 -8.01 5.26 8.59
CA LEU A 251 -8.22 4.61 7.30
C LEU A 251 -6.92 4.67 6.49
N HIS A 252 -6.10 3.62 6.56
CA HIS A 252 -4.79 3.56 5.92
C HIS A 252 -4.80 2.77 4.58
N HIS A 253 -5.97 2.47 4.04
CA HIS A 253 -6.10 1.90 2.69
C HIS A 253 -5.68 2.92 1.63
N LYS A 254 -5.09 2.39 0.56
CA LYS A 254 -4.87 3.08 -0.72
C LYS A 254 -5.35 2.12 -1.80
N VAL A 255 -6.64 2.15 -2.04
CA VAL A 255 -7.33 1.13 -2.84
C VAL A 255 -8.27 1.79 -3.84
N PHE A 256 -8.19 1.35 -5.09
CA PHE A 256 -9.30 1.43 -6.04
C PHE A 256 -9.79 0.01 -6.38
N VAL A 257 -11.10 -0.15 -6.56
CA VAL A 257 -11.72 -1.31 -7.19
C VAL A 257 -12.55 -0.83 -8.38
N ILE A 258 -12.23 -1.34 -9.56
CA ILE A 258 -12.84 -0.95 -10.83
C ILE A 258 -13.68 -2.12 -11.34
N ASP A 259 -14.96 -1.84 -11.61
CA ASP A 259 -15.94 -2.76 -12.20
C ASP A 259 -16.08 -4.13 -11.50
N GLY A 260 -15.70 -4.20 -10.22
CA GLY A 260 -15.63 -5.47 -9.48
C GLY A 260 -14.66 -6.50 -10.08
N LYS A 261 -13.69 -6.04 -10.88
CA LYS A 261 -12.73 -6.88 -11.59
C LYS A 261 -11.27 -6.53 -11.27
N THR A 262 -10.95 -5.25 -11.19
CA THR A 262 -9.56 -4.79 -11.05
C THR A 262 -9.36 -4.13 -9.69
N VAL A 263 -8.31 -4.50 -8.98
CA VAL A 263 -7.88 -3.87 -7.72
C VAL A 263 -6.58 -3.14 -7.97
N ILE A 264 -6.50 -1.89 -7.51
CA ILE A 264 -5.25 -1.12 -7.44
C ILE A 264 -4.91 -0.97 -5.97
N THR A 265 -3.73 -1.40 -5.54
CA THR A 265 -3.27 -1.17 -4.17
C THR A 265 -1.75 -1.23 -4.04
N GLY A 266 -1.22 -0.86 -2.88
CA GLY A 266 0.20 -0.82 -2.57
C GLY A 266 0.45 0.17 -1.44
N SER A 267 1.67 0.70 -1.37
CA SER A 267 2.01 1.76 -0.42
C SER A 267 1.70 3.16 -0.95
N PHE A 268 1.43 3.28 -2.26
CA PHE A 268 1.22 4.54 -2.98
C PHE A 268 0.01 5.33 -2.49
N ASN A 269 0.25 6.53 -1.96
CA ASN A 269 -0.83 7.50 -1.73
C ASN A 269 -1.25 8.16 -3.04
N PHE A 270 -2.53 8.54 -3.19
CA PHE A 270 -2.96 9.25 -4.40
C PHE A 270 -2.63 10.75 -4.27
N SER A 271 -1.34 11.09 -4.16
CA SER A 271 -0.83 12.45 -3.96
C SER A 271 0.42 12.75 -4.82
N ASP A 272 0.75 14.02 -5.01
CA ASP A 272 1.92 14.41 -5.81
C ASP A 272 3.25 14.01 -5.13
N SER A 273 3.33 14.06 -3.80
CA SER A 273 4.52 13.61 -3.06
C SER A 273 4.80 12.13 -3.28
N ALA A 274 3.74 11.32 -3.34
CA ALA A 274 3.82 9.90 -3.69
C ALA A 274 4.36 9.70 -5.11
N ASP A 275 3.84 10.44 -6.09
CA ASP A 275 4.24 10.28 -7.49
C ASP A 275 5.62 10.83 -7.83
N GLN A 276 6.07 11.89 -7.16
CA GLN A 276 7.23 12.68 -7.59
C GLN A 276 8.44 12.60 -6.66
N LYS A 277 8.28 12.09 -5.43
CA LYS A 277 9.30 12.24 -4.39
C LYS A 277 9.54 10.97 -3.57
N ASN A 278 8.47 10.38 -3.07
CA ASN A 278 8.53 9.19 -2.22
C ASN A 278 8.91 7.96 -3.04
N ASP A 279 9.47 6.98 -2.34
CA ASP A 279 9.72 5.65 -2.84
C ASP A 279 8.54 4.74 -2.44
N GLU A 280 7.75 4.29 -3.42
CA GLU A 280 6.50 3.57 -3.18
C GLU A 280 6.25 2.49 -4.23
N ASN A 281 5.45 1.48 -3.87
CA ASN A 281 5.01 0.45 -4.80
C ASN A 281 3.51 0.49 -5.04
N LEU A 282 3.12 0.03 -6.23
CA LEU A 282 1.74 -0.11 -6.65
C LEU A 282 1.56 -1.35 -7.52
N LEU A 283 0.50 -2.10 -7.24
CA LEU A 283 0.03 -3.22 -8.03
C LEU A 283 -1.33 -2.90 -8.66
N ILE A 284 -1.48 -3.26 -9.94
CA ILE A 284 -2.77 -3.29 -10.64
C ILE A 284 -3.10 -4.75 -10.91
N ILE A 285 -4.15 -5.27 -10.29
CA ILE A 285 -4.46 -6.70 -10.24
C ILE A 285 -5.83 -6.95 -10.88
N GLU A 286 -5.88 -7.70 -11.98
CA GLU A 286 -7.13 -8.15 -12.58
C GLU A 286 -7.52 -9.53 -12.03
N ASP A 287 -8.43 -9.53 -11.05
CA ASP A 287 -9.01 -10.72 -10.47
C ASP A 287 -10.37 -10.41 -9.83
N PRO A 288 -11.50 -10.84 -10.44
CA PRO A 288 -12.82 -10.63 -9.88
C PRO A 288 -13.03 -11.20 -8.46
N GLU A 289 -12.34 -12.29 -8.10
CA GLU A 289 -12.49 -12.87 -6.76
C GLU A 289 -11.73 -12.04 -5.72
N LEU A 290 -10.57 -11.49 -6.08
CA LEU A 290 -9.87 -10.51 -5.23
C LEU A 290 -10.70 -9.23 -5.11
N ALA A 291 -11.20 -8.70 -6.23
CA ALA A 291 -12.02 -7.49 -6.25
C ALA A 291 -13.27 -7.63 -5.38
N LYS A 292 -13.91 -8.81 -5.38
CA LYS A 292 -15.04 -9.12 -4.48
C LYS A 292 -14.65 -9.02 -2.99
N GLN A 293 -13.46 -9.48 -2.60
CA GLN A 293 -12.98 -9.35 -1.22
C GLN A 293 -12.73 -7.89 -0.85
N TYR A 294 -12.10 -7.12 -1.73
CA TYR A 294 -11.92 -5.67 -1.51
C TYR A 294 -13.24 -4.90 -1.50
N LEU A 295 -14.24 -5.30 -2.28
CA LEU A 295 -15.59 -4.73 -2.21
C LEU A 295 -16.31 -5.08 -0.90
N ALA A 296 -16.09 -6.28 -0.36
CA ALA A 296 -16.61 -6.63 0.97
C ALA A 296 -16.01 -5.73 2.06
N GLU A 297 -14.71 -5.48 2.00
CA GLU A 297 -14.05 -4.54 2.91
C GLU A 297 -14.51 -3.09 2.70
N PHE A 298 -14.60 -2.64 1.43
CA PHE A 298 -15.16 -1.34 1.09
C PHE A 298 -16.56 -1.18 1.70
N ASN A 299 -17.44 -2.17 1.55
CA ASN A 299 -18.79 -2.10 2.11
C ASN A 299 -18.76 -2.02 3.64
N ARG A 300 -17.87 -2.75 4.32
CA ARG A 300 -17.70 -2.67 5.78
C ARG A 300 -17.23 -1.27 6.21
N VAL A 301 -16.21 -0.72 5.55
CA VAL A 301 -15.68 0.62 5.84
C VAL A 301 -16.74 1.68 5.55
N TYR A 302 -17.40 1.59 4.40
CA TYR A 302 -18.42 2.52 3.94
C TYR A 302 -19.68 2.51 4.83
N GLN A 303 -20.12 1.35 5.33
CA GLN A 303 -21.24 1.27 6.29
C GLN A 303 -20.92 1.94 7.64
N ASN A 304 -19.65 1.92 8.06
CA ASN A 304 -19.20 2.57 9.29
C ASN A 304 -18.76 4.04 9.08
N SER A 305 -18.80 4.53 7.84
CA SER A 305 -18.37 5.89 7.50
C SER A 305 -19.47 6.92 7.76
N VAL A 306 -19.07 8.16 8.00
CA VAL A 306 -19.98 9.26 8.32
C VAL A 306 -20.29 10.04 7.06
N SER A 307 -21.57 10.21 6.76
CA SER A 307 -22.02 11.14 5.72
C SER A 307 -21.84 12.56 6.24
N ALA A 308 -21.37 13.49 5.39
CA ALA A 308 -21.12 14.86 5.80
C ALA A 308 -22.36 15.61 6.37
N SER A 309 -23.57 15.11 6.11
CA SER A 309 -24.82 15.62 6.69
C SER A 309 -24.95 15.36 8.20
N ASP A 310 -24.12 14.47 8.76
CA ASP A 310 -24.22 14.01 10.15
C ASP A 310 -23.05 14.51 11.03
N GLN A 311 -22.22 15.43 10.52
CA GLN A 311 -21.19 16.09 11.34
C GLN A 311 -21.88 17.17 12.19
N PRO A 312 -21.91 17.06 13.53
CA PRO A 312 -22.35 18.18 14.35
C PRO A 312 -21.41 19.36 14.08
N ASP A 313 -22.01 20.53 13.84
CA ASP A 313 -21.33 21.79 13.63
C ASP A 313 -20.31 22.05 14.76
N ASP A 314 -19.02 21.82 14.48
CA ASP A 314 -17.91 22.15 15.40
C ASP A 314 -17.63 23.66 15.31
N THR A 315 -18.66 24.48 15.57
CA THR A 315 -18.53 25.91 15.87
C THR A 315 -18.21 26.15 17.35
N ARG A 316 -17.70 25.14 18.05
CA ARG A 316 -17.23 25.28 19.43
C ARG A 316 -15.85 24.68 19.62
N ARG A 317 -14.84 25.45 19.22
CA ARG A 317 -13.55 25.43 19.92
C ARG A 317 -13.29 26.80 20.54
N PRO A 318 -12.91 26.87 21.83
CA PRO A 318 -12.29 28.05 22.41
C PRO A 318 -10.90 28.28 21.80
#